data_AF-A0A3B0X8R6-F1
#
_entry.id   AF-A0A3B0X8R6-F1
#
_cell.length_a   1.000
_cell.length_b   1.000
_cell.length_c   1.000
_cell.angle_alpha   90.00
_cell.angle_beta   90.00
_cell.angle_gamma   90.00
#
_symmetry.space_group_name_H-M   'P 1'
#
loop_
_entity.id
_entity.type
_entity.pdbx_description
1 polymer ?
#
loop_
_entity_poly.entity_id
_entity_poly.type
_entity_poly.pdbx_seq_one_letter_code
_entity_poly.pdbx_strand_id
1 'polypeptide(L)'
;MALFVNTLIITSLFGTLVTADSKKLNIDIPSQISNTSSHSPGYSALRLLLDDEQYLTTIRRTKMIFTFSSISDNSIELIDNIAESSEQAIDNLDELAQKRPVIAFVDFSEKAITKATFDSLRMATAKEFIFGGENFEKDLLLSQLSILRLISHIAAQLEEVEPNEKRSLWLSKLSKQYEAYYQQVNMRISIKGQS
;
A
#
# COMPACT_ATOMS: atom_id res chain seq x y z
N MET A 1 -25.30 -61.57 -7.63
CA MET A 1 -26.14 -60.51 -7.03
C MET A 1 -25.52 -59.16 -7.35
N ALA A 2 -26.36 -58.19 -7.69
CA ALA A 2 -26.09 -57.09 -8.61
C ALA A 2 -25.17 -55.97 -8.10
N LEU A 3 -24.42 -55.42 -9.06
CA LEU A 3 -23.86 -54.08 -9.17
C LEU A 3 -24.84 -52.97 -8.73
N PHE A 4 -24.34 -51.80 -8.32
CA PHE A 4 -24.63 -50.53 -9.00
C PHE A 4 -23.78 -49.36 -8.44
N VAL A 5 -23.04 -48.74 -9.36
CA VAL A 5 -22.49 -47.37 -9.35
C VAL A 5 -23.64 -46.37 -9.48
N ASN A 6 -23.50 -45.14 -8.95
CA ASN A 6 -24.09 -43.85 -9.44
C ASN A 6 -24.21 -42.82 -8.29
N THR A 7 -24.14 -41.50 -8.44
CA THR A 7 -23.83 -40.54 -9.51
C THR A 7 -23.72 -39.16 -8.85
N LEU A 8 -22.84 -38.31 -9.39
CA LEU A 8 -22.73 -36.88 -9.13
C LEU A 8 -23.98 -36.14 -9.67
N ILE A 9 -24.68 -35.35 -8.85
CA ILE A 9 -25.58 -34.29 -9.37
C ILE A 9 -25.30 -32.98 -8.65
N ILE A 10 -24.74 -32.05 -9.42
CA ILE A 10 -24.69 -30.62 -9.18
C ILE A 10 -26.09 -30.08 -9.51
N THR A 11 -26.72 -29.36 -8.59
CA THR A 11 -27.77 -28.41 -8.94
C THR A 11 -27.59 -27.12 -8.15
N SER A 12 -27.24 -26.06 -8.90
CA SER A 12 -27.44 -24.68 -8.52
C SER A 12 -28.93 -24.37 -8.45
N LEU A 13 -29.35 -23.52 -7.51
CA LEU A 13 -30.53 -22.69 -7.71
C LEU A 13 -30.40 -21.36 -6.95
N PHE A 14 -30.24 -20.31 -7.75
CA PHE A 14 -30.48 -18.92 -7.41
C PHE A 14 -31.99 -18.66 -7.27
N GLY A 15 -32.36 -17.77 -6.35
CA GLY A 15 -33.66 -17.08 -6.26
C GLY A 15 -34.77 -17.91 -5.59
N THR A 16 -35.57 -17.40 -4.66
CA THR A 16 -36.05 -16.03 -4.46
C THR A 16 -36.45 -15.76 -3.00
N LEU A 17 -36.37 -14.47 -2.68
CA LEU A 17 -36.83 -13.74 -1.51
C LEU A 17 -38.33 -13.93 -1.22
N VAL A 18 -38.71 -14.21 0.03
CA VAL A 18 -39.98 -13.76 0.65
C VAL A 18 -39.70 -13.37 2.11
N THR A 19 -40.23 -12.21 2.45
CA THR A 19 -40.04 -11.39 3.65
C THR A 19 -40.88 -11.82 4.86
N ALA A 20 -40.28 -11.59 6.03
CA ALA A 20 -40.85 -11.15 7.31
C ALA A 20 -41.91 -12.01 8.04
N ASP A 21 -41.53 -12.50 9.22
CA ASP A 21 -42.35 -12.31 10.42
C ASP A 21 -41.43 -11.97 11.61
N SER A 22 -41.74 -10.88 12.29
CA SER A 22 -40.91 -10.24 13.31
C SER A 22 -41.32 -10.67 14.72
N LYS A 23 -40.49 -11.49 15.38
CA LYS A 23 -40.48 -11.57 16.84
C LYS A 23 -39.28 -10.80 17.38
N LYS A 24 -39.57 -9.64 17.98
CA LYS A 24 -38.65 -8.86 18.80
C LYS A 24 -38.13 -9.73 19.94
N LEU A 25 -36.88 -10.18 19.85
CA LEU A 25 -36.08 -10.59 21.00
C LEU A 25 -35.14 -9.43 21.32
N ASN A 26 -35.48 -8.72 22.39
CA ASN A 26 -34.66 -7.69 22.99
C ASN A 26 -33.48 -8.40 23.66
N ILE A 27 -32.36 -8.53 22.94
CA ILE A 27 -31.10 -8.94 23.53
C ILE A 27 -30.40 -7.64 23.94
N ASP A 28 -30.47 -7.32 25.23
CA ASP A 28 -29.54 -6.40 25.87
C ASP A 28 -28.13 -7.00 25.69
N ILE A 29 -27.42 -6.57 24.64
CA ILE A 29 -26.00 -6.81 24.51
C ILE A 29 -25.34 -5.71 25.35
N PRO A 30 -24.64 -6.04 26.44
CA PRO A 30 -23.84 -5.07 27.16
C PRO A 30 -22.83 -4.50 26.16
N SER A 31 -22.88 -3.18 25.95
CA SER A 31 -21.87 -2.42 25.24
C SER A 31 -20.54 -2.48 26.02
N GLN A 32 -19.89 -3.63 25.97
CA GLN A 32 -18.45 -3.70 26.23
C GLN A 32 -17.78 -2.91 25.11
N ILE A 33 -17.49 -1.66 25.42
CA ILE A 33 -16.43 -0.87 24.78
C ILE A 33 -15.15 -1.68 24.97
N SER A 34 -14.96 -2.63 24.08
CA SER A 34 -13.73 -3.37 23.96
C SER A 34 -12.72 -2.38 23.39
N ASN A 35 -11.61 -2.21 24.10
CA ASN A 35 -10.44 -1.50 23.59
C ASN A 35 -9.87 -2.37 22.46
N THR A 36 -10.53 -2.41 21.30
CA THR A 36 -10.17 -3.27 20.18
C THR A 36 -9.03 -2.60 19.41
N SER A 37 -7.82 -3.14 19.57
CA SER A 37 -6.77 -2.94 18.59
C SER A 37 -7.19 -3.66 17.31
N SER A 38 -7.52 -2.91 16.27
CA SER A 38 -7.77 -3.47 14.94
C SER A 38 -6.43 -3.87 14.33
N HIS A 39 -6.26 -5.17 14.09
CA HIS A 39 -5.11 -5.67 13.34
C HIS A 39 -5.42 -5.49 11.86
N SER A 40 -4.68 -4.60 11.21
CA SER A 40 -4.87 -4.33 9.78
C SER A 40 -3.56 -4.56 9.03
N PRO A 41 -3.47 -5.66 8.27
CA PRO A 41 -2.38 -5.89 7.34
C PRO A 41 -2.20 -4.73 6.35
N GLY A 42 -3.30 -4.03 5.99
CA GLY A 42 -3.25 -2.88 5.09
C GLY A 42 -2.49 -1.68 5.68
N TYR A 43 -2.72 -1.35 6.96
CA TYR A 43 -1.96 -0.29 7.63
C TYR A 43 -0.49 -0.65 7.82
N SER A 44 -0.20 -1.93 8.06
CA SER A 44 1.18 -2.42 8.19
C SER A 44 1.91 -2.37 6.85
N ALA A 45 1.23 -2.74 5.76
CA ALA A 45 1.74 -2.62 4.40
C ALA A 45 1.97 -1.14 3.99
N LEU A 46 1.01 -0.26 4.31
CA LEU A 46 1.14 1.17 4.05
C LEU A 46 2.34 1.76 4.78
N ARG A 47 2.51 1.45 6.08
CA ARG A 47 3.65 1.91 6.87
C ARG A 47 4.98 1.43 6.29
N LEU A 48 5.08 0.15 5.93
CA LEU A 48 6.29 -0.42 5.33
C LEU A 48 6.69 0.29 4.03
N LEU A 49 5.71 0.57 3.15
CA LEU A 49 5.97 1.26 1.89
C LEU A 49 6.43 2.71 2.11
N LEU A 50 5.79 3.43 3.04
CA LEU A 50 6.22 4.80 3.39
C LEU A 50 7.63 4.81 4.00
N ASP A 51 7.93 3.84 4.88
CA ASP A 51 9.24 3.70 5.50
C ASP A 51 10.34 3.47 4.46
N ASP A 52 10.07 2.66 3.43
CA ASP A 52 11.01 2.44 2.33
C ASP A 52 11.23 3.70 1.48
N GLU A 53 10.18 4.46 1.20
CA GLU A 53 10.25 5.66 0.37
C GLU A 53 11.02 6.80 1.06
N GLN A 54 10.95 6.93 2.39
CA GLN A 54 11.71 7.95 3.13
C GLN A 54 13.24 7.79 2.93
N TYR A 55 13.71 6.54 2.73
CA TYR A 55 15.14 6.25 2.58
C TYR A 55 15.66 6.41 1.14
N LEU A 56 14.79 6.72 0.17
CA LEU A 56 15.17 6.90 -1.24
C LEU A 56 16.25 7.98 -1.41
N THR A 57 16.16 9.06 -0.64
CA THR A 57 17.16 10.15 -0.66
C THR A 57 18.54 9.65 -0.30
N THR A 58 18.64 8.73 0.66
CA THR A 58 19.91 8.12 1.09
C THR A 58 20.42 7.12 0.06
N ILE A 59 19.55 6.28 -0.50
CA ILE A 59 19.90 5.32 -1.57
C ILE A 59 20.43 6.07 -2.79
N ARG A 60 19.71 7.12 -3.22
CA ARG A 60 20.11 8.00 -4.32
C ARG A 60 21.48 8.62 -4.07
N ARG A 61 21.68 9.29 -2.92
CA ARG A 61 22.96 9.94 -2.56
C ARG A 61 24.11 8.94 -2.56
N THR A 62 23.90 7.78 -1.96
CA THR A 62 24.90 6.70 -1.90
C THR A 62 25.28 6.25 -3.30
N LYS A 63 24.30 5.99 -4.18
CA LYS A 63 24.58 5.58 -5.55
C LYS A 63 25.25 6.68 -6.36
N MET A 64 24.81 7.94 -6.28
CA MET A 64 25.50 9.06 -6.95
C MET A 64 26.98 9.16 -6.57
N ILE A 65 27.32 8.92 -5.31
CA ILE A 65 28.72 8.90 -4.83
C ILE A 65 29.48 7.71 -5.44
N PHE A 66 28.87 6.53 -5.55
CA PHE A 66 29.53 5.34 -6.08
C PHE A 66 29.62 5.27 -7.60
N THR A 67 28.63 5.78 -8.33
CA THR A 67 28.54 5.67 -9.80
C THR A 67 28.85 6.98 -10.54
N PHE A 68 29.07 8.10 -9.83
CA PHE A 68 29.30 9.44 -10.38
C PHE A 68 28.21 9.89 -11.39
N SER A 69 27.02 9.29 -11.33
CA SER A 69 25.93 9.57 -12.25
C SER A 69 25.08 10.73 -11.72
N SER A 70 24.99 11.82 -12.49
CA SER A 70 24.08 12.93 -12.19
C SER A 70 22.66 12.62 -12.66
N ILE A 71 21.65 12.99 -11.87
CA ILE A 71 20.25 13.08 -12.30
C ILE A 71 19.86 14.55 -12.43
N SER A 72 18.78 14.89 -13.16
CA SER A 72 18.38 16.29 -13.32
C SER A 72 17.87 16.90 -12.00
N ASP A 73 18.08 18.21 -11.80
CA ASP A 73 17.59 18.95 -10.62
C ASP A 73 16.09 18.75 -10.38
N ASN A 74 15.35 18.72 -11.49
CA ASN A 74 13.93 18.40 -11.57
C ASN A 74 13.55 17.03 -10.99
N SER A 75 14.38 16.00 -11.21
CA SER A 75 14.19 14.67 -10.63
C SER A 75 14.71 14.60 -9.20
N ILE A 76 15.75 15.38 -8.85
CA ILE A 76 16.22 15.53 -7.46
C ILE A 76 15.08 16.06 -6.59
N GLU A 77 14.49 17.18 -6.99
CA GLU A 77 13.39 17.83 -6.29
C GLU A 77 12.17 16.92 -6.14
N LEU A 78 11.78 16.22 -7.21
CA LEU A 78 10.64 15.29 -7.15
C LEU A 78 10.89 14.14 -6.16
N ILE A 79 12.08 13.54 -6.18
CA ILE A 79 12.43 12.45 -5.26
C ILE A 79 12.56 12.95 -3.82
N ASP A 80 13.11 14.15 -3.61
CA ASP A 80 13.19 14.76 -2.28
C ASP A 80 11.78 15.03 -1.71
N ASN A 81 10.88 15.58 -2.53
CA ASN A 81 9.49 15.82 -2.14
C ASN A 81 8.74 14.52 -1.78
N ILE A 82 8.99 13.43 -2.52
CA ILE A 82 8.42 12.11 -2.22
C ILE A 82 8.94 11.64 -0.85
N ALA A 83 10.26 11.62 -0.65
CA ALA A 83 10.87 11.14 0.59
C ALA A 83 10.41 11.95 1.82
N GLU A 84 10.42 13.28 1.73
CA GLU A 84 9.93 14.16 2.81
C GLU A 84 8.44 13.93 3.10
N SER A 85 7.63 13.75 2.06
CA SER A 85 6.20 13.45 2.25
C SER A 85 5.97 12.07 2.85
N SER A 86 6.83 11.09 2.57
CA SER A 86 6.78 9.77 3.19
C SER A 86 7.12 9.82 4.67
N GLU A 87 8.16 10.56 5.05
CA GLU A 87 8.52 10.82 6.45
C GLU A 87 7.34 11.46 7.21
N GLN A 88 6.78 12.55 6.67
CA GLN A 88 5.62 13.22 7.26
C GLN A 88 4.38 12.30 7.33
N ALA A 89 4.19 11.43 6.34
CA ALA A 89 3.08 10.49 6.35
C ALA A 89 3.22 9.41 7.43
N ILE A 90 4.45 8.96 7.75
CA ILE A 90 4.72 8.03 8.84
C ILE A 90 4.38 8.67 10.19
N ASP A 91 4.84 9.90 10.42
CA ASP A 91 4.54 10.62 11.67
C ASP A 91 3.03 10.79 11.89
N ASN A 92 2.32 11.20 10.82
CA ASN A 92 0.87 11.33 10.86
C ASN A 92 0.18 9.98 11.08
N LEU A 93 0.66 8.91 10.44
CA LEU A 93 0.11 7.57 10.59
C LEU A 93 0.29 7.08 12.04
N ASP A 94 1.45 7.28 12.64
CA ASP A 94 1.75 6.89 14.01
C ASP A 94 0.86 7.66 15.02
N GLU A 95 0.62 8.95 14.80
CA GLU A 95 -0.33 9.73 15.62
C GLU A 95 -1.78 9.23 15.45
N LEU A 96 -2.20 9.02 14.20
CA LEU A 96 -3.56 8.58 13.86
C LEU A 96 -3.85 7.15 14.31
N ALA A 97 -2.83 6.29 14.37
CA ALA A 97 -2.94 4.91 14.84
C ALA A 97 -3.34 4.82 16.32
N GLN A 98 -3.00 5.83 17.14
CA GLN A 98 -3.39 5.90 18.54
C GLN A 98 -4.87 6.28 18.74
N LYS A 99 -5.52 6.83 17.71
CA LYS A 99 -6.95 7.20 17.78
C LYS A 99 -7.81 5.95 17.70
N ARG A 100 -8.99 5.94 18.33
CA ARG A 100 -9.87 4.76 18.32
C ARG A 100 -10.56 4.59 16.95
N PRO A 101 -10.69 3.35 16.44
CA PRO A 101 -10.08 2.12 16.96
C PRO A 101 -8.56 2.13 16.77
N VAL A 102 -7.83 1.70 17.80
CA VAL A 102 -6.36 1.71 17.80
C VAL A 102 -5.87 0.75 16.71
N ILE A 103 -4.87 1.16 15.94
CA ILE A 103 -4.22 0.29 14.96
C ILE A 103 -3.02 -0.36 15.62
N ALA A 104 -2.97 -1.69 15.60
CA ALA A 104 -1.76 -2.43 15.90
C ALA A 104 -1.05 -2.77 14.58
N PHE A 105 0.15 -2.25 14.39
CA PHE A 105 1.02 -2.66 13.29
C PHE A 105 1.52 -4.07 13.52
N VAL A 106 1.52 -4.87 12.47
CA VAL A 106 1.94 -6.27 12.51
C VAL A 106 3.21 -6.40 11.71
N ASP A 107 4.26 -6.94 12.32
CA ASP A 107 5.44 -7.36 11.59
C ASP A 107 5.08 -8.55 10.70
N PHE A 108 5.29 -8.38 9.40
CA PHE A 108 5.10 -9.49 8.48
C PHE A 108 6.18 -10.55 8.75
N SER A 109 5.77 -11.74 9.19
CA SER A 109 6.70 -12.85 9.39
C SER A 109 7.51 -13.12 8.11
N GLU A 110 8.74 -13.64 8.22
CA GLU A 110 9.59 -13.96 7.07
C GLU A 110 8.94 -14.92 6.06
N LYS A 111 7.97 -15.72 6.50
CA LYS A 111 7.22 -16.67 5.66
C LYS A 111 5.94 -16.09 5.06
N ALA A 112 5.59 -14.84 5.38
CA ALA A 112 4.39 -14.21 4.87
C ALA A 112 4.60 -13.86 3.39
N ILE A 113 3.64 -14.28 2.54
CA ILE A 113 3.62 -13.94 1.11
C ILE A 113 3.77 -12.43 0.92
N THR A 114 3.08 -11.63 1.74
CA THR A 114 3.18 -10.17 1.74
C THR A 114 4.60 -9.67 1.94
N LYS A 115 5.36 -10.22 2.90
CA LYS A 115 6.77 -9.85 3.10
C LYS A 115 7.62 -10.25 1.90
N ALA A 116 7.45 -11.47 1.40
CA ALA A 116 8.19 -11.94 0.22
C ALA A 116 7.89 -11.09 -1.03
N THR A 117 6.64 -10.61 -1.19
CA THR A 117 6.26 -9.66 -2.25
C THR A 117 6.96 -8.33 -2.07
N PHE A 118 6.96 -7.75 -0.86
CA PHE A 118 7.67 -6.50 -0.59
C PHE A 118 9.19 -6.64 -0.73
N ASP A 119 9.78 -7.71 -0.21
CA ASP A 119 11.20 -8.03 -0.38
C ASP A 119 11.55 -8.19 -1.87
N SER A 120 10.68 -8.80 -2.66
CA SER A 120 10.86 -8.94 -4.11
C SER A 120 10.77 -7.59 -4.83
N LEU A 121 9.85 -6.71 -4.45
CA LEU A 121 9.78 -5.34 -4.97
C LEU A 121 11.06 -4.57 -4.61
N ARG A 122 11.48 -4.59 -3.33
CA ARG A 122 12.74 -3.99 -2.86
C ARG A 122 13.95 -4.53 -3.59
N MET A 123 14.03 -5.84 -3.79
CA MET A 123 15.17 -6.50 -4.43
C MET A 123 15.20 -6.28 -5.95
N ALA A 124 14.03 -6.25 -6.61
CA ALA A 124 13.94 -5.86 -8.02
C ALA A 124 14.43 -4.42 -8.21
N THR A 125 13.92 -3.50 -7.39
CA THR A 125 14.34 -2.10 -7.35
C THR A 125 15.83 -1.94 -7.06
N ALA A 126 16.37 -2.61 -6.03
CA ALA A 126 17.79 -2.54 -5.67
C ALA A 126 18.71 -3.16 -6.75
N LYS A 127 18.27 -4.24 -7.41
CA LYS A 127 19.05 -4.89 -8.47
C LYS A 127 19.07 -4.06 -9.75
N GLU A 128 17.94 -3.49 -10.16
CA GLU A 128 17.86 -2.52 -11.25
C GLU A 128 18.73 -1.29 -10.94
N PHE A 129 18.69 -0.80 -9.70
CA PHE A 129 19.57 0.26 -9.26
C PHE A 129 21.04 -0.11 -9.35
N ILE A 130 21.51 -1.18 -8.74
CA ILE A 130 22.96 -1.37 -8.59
C ILE A 130 23.62 -1.89 -9.87
N PHE A 131 22.89 -2.65 -10.70
CA PHE A 131 23.50 -3.42 -11.80
C PHE A 131 22.85 -3.22 -13.17
N GLY A 132 21.77 -2.44 -13.27
CA GLY A 132 20.83 -2.53 -14.41
C GLY A 132 20.99 -1.55 -15.57
N GLY A 133 21.43 -0.29 -15.37
CA GLY A 133 21.21 0.71 -16.42
C GLY A 133 22.31 1.75 -16.66
N GLU A 134 22.49 2.04 -17.96
CA GLU A 134 23.26 3.18 -18.49
C GLU A 134 22.65 4.54 -18.09
N ASN A 135 21.39 4.56 -17.61
CA ASN A 135 20.66 5.79 -17.27
C ASN A 135 19.97 5.68 -15.90
N PHE A 136 20.77 5.90 -14.85
CA PHE A 136 20.33 5.85 -13.45
C PHE A 136 19.05 6.65 -13.16
N GLU A 137 18.88 7.84 -13.76
CA GLU A 137 17.68 8.67 -13.56
C GLU A 137 16.41 7.95 -14.02
N LYS A 138 16.45 7.29 -15.17
CA LYS A 138 15.31 6.58 -15.73
C LYS A 138 14.94 5.39 -14.85
N ASP A 139 15.92 4.60 -14.41
CA ASP A 139 15.69 3.43 -13.56
C ASP A 139 15.13 3.85 -12.20
N LEU A 140 15.64 4.97 -11.65
CA LEU A 140 15.10 5.61 -10.46
C LEU A 140 13.62 5.93 -10.64
N LEU A 141 13.27 6.71 -11.66
CA LEU A 141 11.87 7.08 -11.89
C LEU A 141 10.98 5.86 -12.18
N LEU A 142 11.45 4.86 -12.91
CA LEU A 142 10.68 3.64 -13.19
C LEU A 142 10.35 2.85 -11.92
N SER A 143 11.32 2.71 -11.02
CA SER A 143 11.12 2.00 -9.75
C SER A 143 10.01 2.66 -8.90
N GLN A 144 9.89 3.98 -8.97
CA GLN A 144 8.91 4.76 -8.22
C GLN A 144 7.48 4.56 -8.71
N LEU A 145 7.27 4.32 -10.01
CA LEU A 145 5.92 4.17 -10.58
C LEU A 145 5.10 3.09 -9.87
N SER A 146 5.72 1.94 -9.58
CA SER A 146 5.02 0.81 -8.97
C SER A 146 4.73 1.06 -7.49
N ILE A 147 5.66 1.67 -6.76
CA ILE A 147 5.53 1.93 -5.33
C ILE A 147 4.49 3.03 -5.06
N LEU A 148 4.59 4.16 -5.76
CA LEU A 148 3.66 5.29 -5.60
C LEU A 148 2.21 4.88 -5.89
N ARG A 149 2.00 4.10 -6.95
CA ARG A 149 0.68 3.58 -7.29
C ARG A 149 0.15 2.60 -6.25
N LEU A 150 1.03 1.79 -5.66
CA LEU A 150 0.65 0.85 -4.61
C LEU A 150 0.26 1.58 -3.31
N ILE A 151 1.01 2.61 -2.91
CA ILE A 151 0.67 3.47 -1.76
C ILE A 151 -0.69 4.13 -1.98
N SER A 152 -0.89 4.76 -3.15
CA SER A 152 -2.14 5.40 -3.54
C SER A 152 -3.33 4.44 -3.43
N HIS A 153 -3.18 3.23 -3.96
CA HIS A 153 -4.22 2.21 -3.96
C HIS A 153 -4.54 1.69 -2.54
N ILE A 154 -3.52 1.35 -1.74
CA ILE A 154 -3.72 0.86 -0.38
C ILE A 154 -4.40 1.93 0.48
N ALA A 155 -4.01 3.20 0.33
CA ALA A 155 -4.63 4.30 1.05
C ALA A 155 -6.13 4.44 0.72
N ALA A 156 -6.50 4.36 -0.56
CA ALA A 156 -7.90 4.39 -0.99
C ALA A 156 -8.70 3.20 -0.45
N GLN A 157 -8.14 1.98 -0.50
CA GLN A 157 -8.82 0.79 0.02
C GLN A 157 -9.00 0.84 1.54
N LEU A 158 -8.06 1.41 2.28
CA LEU A 158 -8.21 1.64 3.71
C LEU A 158 -9.27 2.71 4.01
N GLU A 159 -9.37 3.76 3.20
CA GLU A 159 -10.36 4.84 3.36
C GLU A 159 -11.79 4.29 3.34
N GLU A 160 -12.09 3.40 2.39
CA GLU A 160 -13.41 2.81 2.18
C GLU A 160 -13.96 2.06 3.41
N VAL A 161 -13.07 1.52 4.23
CA VAL A 161 -13.42 0.68 5.38
C VAL A 161 -13.05 1.32 6.73
N GLU A 162 -12.51 2.54 6.73
CA GLU A 162 -12.02 3.19 7.95
C GLU A 162 -13.15 3.88 8.73
N PRO A 163 -13.47 3.42 9.96
CA PRO A 163 -14.53 4.02 10.77
C PRO A 163 -14.15 5.36 11.41
N ASN A 164 -12.85 5.68 11.56
CA ASN A 164 -12.41 6.95 12.11
C ASN A 164 -12.37 8.03 11.02
N GLU A 165 -13.28 8.99 11.08
CA GLU A 165 -13.40 10.07 10.07
C GLU A 165 -12.11 10.85 9.84
N LYS A 166 -11.32 11.14 10.89
CA LYS A 166 -10.05 11.87 10.74
C LYS A 166 -9.02 11.04 9.98
N ARG A 167 -8.98 9.74 10.24
CA ARG A 167 -8.08 8.80 9.58
C ARG A 167 -8.52 8.54 8.14
N SER A 168 -9.80 8.35 7.90
CA SER A 168 -10.40 8.25 6.56
C SER A 168 -10.07 9.48 5.71
N LEU A 169 -10.28 10.69 6.24
CA LEU A 169 -9.92 11.94 5.54
C LEU A 169 -8.41 12.03 5.24
N TRP A 170 -7.56 11.61 6.18
CA TRP A 170 -6.12 11.57 5.97
C TRP A 170 -5.73 10.58 4.87
N LEU A 171 -6.31 9.37 4.86
CA LEU A 171 -6.09 8.37 3.81
C LEU A 171 -6.52 8.85 2.43
N SER A 172 -7.67 9.55 2.34
CA SER A 172 -8.14 10.16 1.10
C SER A 172 -7.15 11.18 0.54
N LYS A 173 -6.54 12.00 1.42
CA LYS A 173 -5.51 12.97 1.04
C LYS A 173 -4.22 12.27 0.62
N LEU A 174 -3.79 11.26 1.39
CA LEU A 174 -2.60 10.47 1.10
C LEU A 174 -2.70 9.79 -0.27
N SER A 175 -3.85 9.16 -0.57
CA SER A 175 -4.09 8.51 -1.86
C SER A 175 -3.92 9.50 -3.02
N LYS A 176 -4.58 10.67 -2.94
CA LYS A 176 -4.49 11.72 -3.97
C LYS A 176 -3.08 12.27 -4.14
N GLN A 177 -2.35 12.46 -3.04
CA GLN A 177 -0.98 12.96 -3.07
C GLN A 177 -0.05 11.98 -3.79
N TYR A 178 -0.11 10.68 -3.45
CA TYR A 178 0.75 9.68 -4.06
C TYR A 178 0.37 9.37 -5.51
N GLU A 179 -0.91 9.48 -5.87
CA GLU A 179 -1.33 9.49 -7.27
C GLU A 179 -0.73 10.68 -8.03
N ALA A 180 -0.72 11.87 -7.44
CA ALA A 180 -0.12 13.04 -8.06
C ALA A 180 1.41 12.87 -8.26
N TYR A 181 2.12 12.24 -7.32
CA TYR A 181 3.52 11.89 -7.52
C TYR A 181 3.71 10.87 -8.64
N TYR A 182 2.87 9.84 -8.70
CA TYR A 182 2.88 8.86 -9.78
C TYR A 182 2.75 9.54 -11.16
N GLN A 183 1.81 10.48 -11.31
CA GLN A 183 1.61 11.21 -12.56
C GLN A 183 2.83 12.09 -12.92
N GLN A 184 3.45 12.75 -11.93
CA GLN A 184 4.66 13.55 -12.14
C GLN A 184 5.85 12.69 -12.59
N VAL A 185 6.06 11.54 -11.95
CA VAL A 185 7.10 10.58 -12.32
C VAL A 185 6.86 10.07 -13.75
N ASN A 186 5.62 9.67 -14.06
CA ASN A 186 5.26 9.17 -15.39
C ASN A 186 5.48 10.22 -16.50
N MET A 187 5.15 11.48 -16.23
CA MET A 187 5.42 12.60 -17.13
C MET A 187 6.93 12.79 -17.36
N ARG A 188 7.75 12.74 -16.30
CA ARG A 188 9.21 12.87 -16.41
C ARG A 188 9.83 11.77 -17.28
N ILE A 189 9.40 10.53 -17.10
CA ILE A 189 9.85 9.39 -17.92
C ILE A 189 9.47 9.62 -19.39
N SER A 190 8.26 10.09 -19.65
CA SER A 190 7.74 10.33 -21.01
C SER A 190 8.51 11.41 -21.77
N ILE A 191 8.95 12.47 -21.08
CA ILE A 191 9.76 13.56 -21.67
C ILE A 191 11.14 13.05 -22.09
N LYS A 192 11.80 12.23 -21.26
CA LYS A 192 13.12 11.64 -21.55
C LYS A 192 13.09 10.60 -22.68
N GLY A 193 11.93 9.99 -22.97
CA GLY A 193 11.79 9.04 -24.07
C GLY A 193 11.82 9.68 -25.47
N GLN A 194 11.75 11.02 -25.55
CA GLN A 194 11.69 11.79 -26.81
C GLN A 194 12.96 12.61 -27.10
N SER A 195 13.93 12.63 -26.18
CA SER A 195 15.20 13.37 -26.29
C SER A 195 16.36 12.45 -26.64
#